data_AF-U6MWH7-F1
#
_entry.id   AF-U6MWH7-F1
#
_cell.length_a   1.000
_cell.length_b   1.000
_cell.length_c   1.000
_cell.angle_alpha   90.00
_cell.angle_beta   90.00
_cell.angle_gamma   90.00
#
_symmetry.space_group_name_H-M   'P 1'
#
loop_
_entity.id
_entity.type
_entity.pdbx_description
1 polymer ?
#
loop_
_entity_poly.entity_id
_entity_poly.type
_entity_poly.pdbx_seq_one_letter_code
_entity_poly.pdbx_strand_id
1 'polypeptide(L)'
;AVAYPSFQQQLPLKGEGRVCVDKHFMAYPSFQQQLPLKGEGRVCVDKHFITSVGPGSAMEFALEIVKRLVGEAKYEELKKGLCMP
;
A
#
# COMPACT_ATOMS: atom_id res chain seq x y z
N ALA A 1 1.70 -4.34 -0.52
CA ALA A 1 2.13 -5.15 0.63
C ALA A 1 1.50 -4.57 1.90
N VAL A 2 1.09 -5.41 2.86
CA VAL A 2 0.71 -4.93 4.20
C VAL A 2 1.98 -4.96 5.04
N ALA A 3 2.41 -3.80 5.56
CA ALA A 3 3.59 -3.75 6.39
C ALA A 3 3.30 -4.39 7.76
N TYR A 4 4.02 -5.48 8.07
CA TYR A 4 4.02 -6.14 9.37
C TYR A 4 5.17 -5.61 10.25
N PRO A 5 5.20 -5.83 11.57
CA PRO A 5 6.32 -5.42 12.42
C PRO A 5 7.64 -6.04 12.01
N SER A 6 7.62 -7.28 11.52
CA SER A 6 8.78 -7.94 10.93
C SER A 6 9.27 -7.24 9.65
N PHE A 7 8.37 -6.55 8.93
CA PHE A 7 8.72 -5.69 7.82
C PHE A 7 9.48 -4.43 8.29
N GLN A 8 9.36 -3.98 9.55
CA GLN A 8 10.19 -2.89 10.09
C GLN A 8 11.64 -3.32 10.32
N GLN A 9 11.88 -4.59 10.63
CA GLN A 9 13.25 -5.13 10.70
C GLN A 9 13.85 -5.36 9.30
N GLN A 10 13.00 -5.54 8.29
CA GLN A 10 13.39 -5.63 6.87
C GLN A 10 13.40 -4.27 6.15
N LEU A 11 12.73 -3.26 6.72
CA LEU A 11 12.85 -1.87 6.32
C LEU A 11 14.24 -1.43 6.77
N PRO A 12 15.15 -1.20 5.82
CA PRO A 12 16.54 -0.95 6.19
C PRO A 12 16.61 0.30 7.09
N LEU A 13 17.45 0.30 8.14
CA LEU A 13 17.68 1.39 9.14
C LEU A 13 18.88 2.29 8.82
N LYS A 14 18.70 3.63 8.70
CA LYS A 14 19.58 4.62 8.01
C LYS A 14 21.07 4.23 7.85
N GLY A 15 21.60 4.22 6.62
CA GLY A 15 22.99 3.81 6.36
C GLY A 15 23.40 3.79 4.89
N GLU A 16 22.97 2.81 4.10
CA GLU A 16 23.55 2.60 2.76
C GLU A 16 22.43 2.32 1.73
N GLY A 17 22.42 3.05 0.59
CA GLY A 17 21.64 2.73 -0.62
C GLY A 17 20.11 2.57 -0.51
N ARG A 18 19.37 3.56 0.02
CA ARG A 18 17.93 3.40 0.36
C ARG A 18 16.95 4.06 -0.61
N VAL A 19 15.87 3.35 -0.92
CA VAL A 19 14.80 3.80 -1.85
C VAL A 19 13.60 4.43 -1.12
N CYS A 20 13.45 4.27 0.21
CA CYS A 20 12.15 4.40 0.89
C CYS A 20 12.06 5.45 2.02
N VAL A 21 13.06 6.32 2.22
CA VAL A 21 13.16 7.18 3.42
C VAL A 21 12.10 8.30 3.47
N ASP A 22 11.65 8.77 2.30
CA ASP A 22 10.78 9.94 2.16
C ASP A 22 9.43 9.58 1.50
N LYS A 23 8.92 8.38 1.80
CA LYS A 23 7.72 7.83 1.18
C LYS A 23 6.63 7.57 2.22
N HIS A 24 5.39 7.87 1.87
CA HIS A 24 4.23 7.62 2.73
C HIS A 24 3.81 6.16 2.61
N PHE A 25 3.53 5.54 3.76
CA PHE A 25 3.12 4.15 3.82
C PHE A 25 1.88 3.96 4.70
N MET A 26 1.18 2.88 4.43
CA MET A 26 0.08 2.39 5.24
C MET A 26 0.37 0.98 5.76
N ALA A 27 -0.04 0.71 6.99
CA ALA A 27 0.16 -0.56 7.68
C ALA A 27 -1.10 -0.93 8.46
N TYR A 28 -1.09 -2.14 8.99
CA TYR A 28 -2.14 -2.61 9.89
C TYR A 28 -2.32 -1.66 11.10
N PRO A 29 -3.56 -1.39 11.56
CA PRO A 29 -3.84 -0.32 12.53
C PRO A 29 -2.93 -0.28 13.75
N SER A 30 -2.63 -1.43 14.35
CA SER A 30 -1.76 -1.53 15.54
C SER A 30 -0.31 -1.13 15.30
N PHE A 31 0.13 -1.00 14.04
CA PHE A 31 1.51 -0.68 13.67
C PHE A 31 1.67 0.69 12.99
N GLN A 32 0.57 1.44 12.83
CA GLN A 32 0.61 2.74 12.16
C GLN A 32 1.45 3.78 12.91
N GLN A 33 1.50 3.71 14.25
CA GLN A 33 2.29 4.62 15.07
C GLN A 33 3.81 4.47 14.90
N GLN A 34 4.24 3.34 14.33
CA GLN A 34 5.65 3.03 14.09
C GLN A 34 6.10 3.44 12.67
N LEU A 35 5.20 3.97 11.85
CA LEU A 35 5.52 4.43 10.50
C LEU A 35 6.20 5.81 10.56
N PRO A 36 7.36 5.99 9.87
CA PRO A 36 8.04 7.28 9.84
C PRO A 36 7.22 8.36 9.13
N LEU A 37 6.54 7.98 8.03
CA LEU A 37 5.60 8.82 7.29
C LEU A 37 4.32 8.04 7.05
N LYS A 38 3.30 8.35 7.84
CA LYS A 38 1.98 7.72 7.75
C LYS A 38 1.22 8.31 6.55
N GLY A 39 0.78 7.43 5.66
CA GLY A 39 -0.13 7.78 4.58
C GLY A 39 -1.59 7.90 5.03
N GLU A 40 -2.46 8.26 4.09
CA GLU A 40 -3.89 8.41 4.33
C GLU A 40 -4.70 7.32 3.62
N GLY A 41 -5.94 7.11 4.09
CA GLY A 41 -6.89 6.19 3.47
C GLY A 41 -6.63 4.71 3.75
N ARG A 42 -7.38 3.85 3.04
CA ARG A 42 -7.30 2.39 3.14
C ARG A 42 -6.15 1.81 2.31
N VAL A 43 -5.85 2.48 1.20
CA VAL A 43 -4.72 2.20 0.30
C VAL A 43 -3.97 3.51 0.11
N CYS A 44 -2.67 3.50 0.41
CA CYS A 44 -1.78 4.63 0.20
C CYS A 44 -0.86 4.33 -0.97
N VAL A 45 -0.74 5.30 -1.88
CA VAL A 45 0.19 5.20 -3.00
C VAL A 45 1.15 6.37 -3.04
N ASP A 46 2.44 6.06 -3.03
CA ASP A 46 3.53 7.02 -3.18
C ASP A 46 4.46 6.56 -4.30
N LYS A 47 4.36 7.21 -5.46
CA LYS A 47 5.06 6.85 -6.71
C LYS A 47 4.83 5.37 -7.09
N HIS A 48 5.82 4.52 -6.87
CA HIS A 48 5.80 3.09 -7.18
C HIS A 48 5.43 2.21 -5.98
N PHE A 49 5.25 2.80 -4.79
CA PHE A 49 4.93 2.08 -3.57
C PHE A 49 3.43 2.09 -3.33
N ILE A 50 2.81 0.90 -3.29
CA ILE A 50 1.40 0.70 -2.97
C ILE A 50 1.31 -0.08 -1.65
N THR A 51 0.63 0.48 -0.66
CA THR A 51 0.45 -0.12 0.67
C THR A 51 -0.99 0.00 1.15
N SER A 52 -1.43 -0.88 2.05
CA SER A 52 -2.80 -0.89 2.55
C SER A 52 -2.91 -1.23 4.04
N VAL A 53 -4.05 -0.90 4.66
CA VAL A 53 -4.30 -1.07 6.10
C VAL A 53 -4.52 -2.53 6.53
N GLY A 54 -4.59 -3.49 5.61
CA GLY A 54 -4.74 -4.91 5.94
C GLY A 54 -5.82 -5.64 5.14
N PRO A 55 -6.29 -6.80 5.62
CA PRO A 55 -7.14 -7.71 4.84
C PRO A 55 -8.46 -7.09 4.40
N GLY A 56 -9.07 -6.21 5.22
CA GLY A 56 -10.29 -5.50 4.83
C GLY A 56 -10.11 -4.59 3.61
N SER A 57 -8.88 -4.14 3.33
CA SER A 57 -8.52 -3.27 2.19
C SER A 57 -7.83 -4.02 1.04
N ALA A 58 -7.84 -5.36 1.07
CA ALA A 58 -7.09 -6.16 0.11
C ALA A 58 -7.64 -6.04 -1.32
N MET A 59 -8.95 -5.87 -1.46
CA MET A 59 -9.59 -5.75 -2.77
C MET A 59 -9.28 -4.40 -3.41
N GLU A 60 -9.37 -3.31 -2.65
CA GLU A 60 -8.96 -1.97 -3.07
C GLU A 60 -7.46 -1.95 -3.43
N PHE A 61 -6.63 -2.63 -2.65
CA PHE A 61 -5.20 -2.76 -2.92
C PHE A 61 -4.92 -3.49 -4.25
N ALA A 62 -5.62 -4.60 -4.50
CA ALA A 62 -5.48 -5.37 -5.74
C ALA A 62 -5.96 -4.55 -6.96
N LEU A 63 -7.09 -3.86 -6.85
CA LEU A 63 -7.60 -3.00 -7.91
C LEU A 63 -6.62 -1.86 -8.23
N GLU A 64 -5.98 -1.26 -7.22
CA GLU A 64 -4.98 -0.20 -7.43
C GLU A 64 -3.74 -0.70 -8.21
N ILE A 65 -3.37 -1.98 -8.03
CA ILE A 65 -2.32 -2.62 -8.83
C ILE A 65 -2.78 -2.76 -10.28
N VAL A 66 -3.99 -3.29 -10.51
CA VAL A 66 -4.54 -3.46 -11.87
C VAL A 66 -4.59 -2.12 -12.59
N LYS A 67 -5.06 -1.07 -11.91
CA LYS A 67 -5.13 0.28 -12.45
C LYS A 67 -3.76 0.80 -12.91
N ARG A 68 -2.69 0.55 -12.14
CA ARG A 68 -1.33 0.99 -12.50
C ARG A 68 -0.66 0.16 -13.58
N LEU A 69 -0.89 -1.15 -13.61
CA LEU A 69 -0.19 -2.05 -14.53
C LEU A 69 -0.93 -2.28 -15.85
N VAL A 70 -2.26 -2.26 -15.82
CA VAL A 70 -3.11 -2.58 -16.98
C VAL A 70 -3.88 -1.34 -17.46
N GLY A 71 -4.32 -0.49 -16.54
CA GLY A 71 -5.03 0.76 -16.85
C GLY A 71 -6.47 0.80 -16.34
N GLU A 72 -7.08 1.98 -16.47
CA GLU A 72 -8.39 2.31 -15.91
C GLU A 72 -9.54 1.44 -16.46
N ALA A 73 -9.50 1.09 -17.75
CA ALA A 73 -10.57 0.30 -18.37
C ALA A 73 -10.73 -1.07 -17.68
N LYS A 74 -9.61 -1.75 -17.37
CA LYS A 74 -9.64 -3.04 -16.69
C LYS A 74 -9.99 -2.90 -15.21
N TYR A 75 -9.54 -1.81 -14.59
CA TYR A 75 -9.92 -1.48 -13.22
C TYR A 75 -11.46 -1.34 -13.10
N GLU A 76 -12.11 -0.56 -13.95
CA GLU A 76 -13.56 -0.36 -13.91
C GLU A 76 -14.35 -1.64 -14.22
N GLU A 77 -13.88 -2.43 -15.20
CA GLU A 77 -14.46 -3.74 -15.52
C GLU A 77 -14.45 -4.67 -14.30
N LEU A 78 -13.29 -4.81 -13.63
CA LEU A 78 -13.14 -5.67 -12.47
C LEU A 78 -13.90 -5.13 -11.26
N LYS A 79 -13.85 -3.81 -11.01
CA LYS A 79 -14.57 -3.16 -9.92
C LYS A 79 -16.07 -3.47 -10.01
N LYS A 80 -16.65 -3.33 -11.21
CA LYS A 80 -18.05 -3.66 -11.48
C LYS A 80 -18.32 -5.17 -11.36
N GLY A 81 -17.47 -6.01 -11.93
CA GLY A 81 -17.62 -7.47 -11.89
C GLY A 81 -17.51 -8.08 -10.49
N LEU A 82 -16.74 -7.44 -9.60
CA LEU A 82 -16.57 -7.84 -8.20
C LEU A 82 -17.61 -7.20 -7.26
N CYS A 83 -18.58 -6.45 -7.79
CA CYS A 83 -19.60 -5.73 -7.01
C CYS A 83 -19.00 -4.81 -5.94
N MET A 84 -17.86 -4.20 -6.24
CA MET A 84 -17.18 -3.26 -5.35
C MET A 84 -17.81 -1.86 -5.48
N PRO A 85 -18.01 -1.13 -4.37
CA PRO A 85 -18.54 0.23 -4.38
C PRO A 85 -17.56 1.23 -5.04
#